data_AF-A0AAV6H421-F1
#
_entry.id   AF-A0AAV6H421-F1
#
_cell.length_a   1.000
_cell.length_b   1.000
_cell.length_c   1.000
_cell.angle_alpha   90.00
_cell.angle_beta   90.00
_cell.angle_gamma   90.00
#
_symmetry.space_group_name_H-M   'P 1'
#
loop_
_entity.id
_entity.type
_entity.pdbx_description
1 polymer ?
#
loop_
_entity_poly.entity_id
_entity_poly.type
_entity_poly.pdbx_seq_one_letter_code
_entity_poly.pdbx_strand_id
1 'polypeptide(L)'
;MDMPETASRWTVQQGLKVTYPPVTCIRERGNAVSVKYGAEGGVCAALDQLYLPLQCRSHDVFLMMTDLLFTEKDLVTSLKDYIKAEESKLEQVKQWAEKLDSLTLTATQDPEGFLGHPVNAFKLMKRLNTEWGDLENLVLKDMSQRFISNLTILRQNFPNKDDETGAAKALLRLQDTYKLDTHSISTGNLPGVDQGKLPYKSTMTVEDCFELGKVAYSESDYHHTELWMAQALRQLDEGEETEVDAAAVLDYLSYSVYQQGDLETALDYTRRLLLLDPDHQRANGNLKYFEYQLAKRREAEEGEKAKEDGMREEGRAESLSR
;
A
#
# COMPACT_ATOMS: atom_id res chain seq x y z
N MET A 1 -12.63 22.20 70.32
CA MET A 1 -11.33 21.54 70.06
C MET A 1 -11.61 20.36 69.12
N ASP A 2 -12.12 20.55 67.91
CA ASP A 2 -11.71 21.35 66.75
C ASP A 2 -10.48 20.83 66.00
N MET A 3 -10.74 20.56 64.71
CA MET A 3 -9.96 19.88 63.69
C MET A 3 -8.70 20.64 63.25
N PRO A 4 -7.91 20.02 62.36
CA PRO A 4 -7.77 20.69 61.05
C PRO A 4 -7.87 19.75 59.82
N GLU A 5 -8.48 20.32 58.79
CA GLU A 5 -8.46 19.91 57.37
C GLU A 5 -7.04 20.00 56.77
N THR A 6 -6.70 19.14 55.81
CA THR A 6 -5.68 19.46 54.81
C THR A 6 -6.20 19.15 53.41
N ALA A 7 -6.31 20.22 52.61
CA ALA A 7 -6.74 20.23 51.23
C ALA A 7 -5.56 20.10 50.25
N SER A 8 -5.79 19.30 49.21
CA SER A 8 -5.41 19.46 47.80
C SER A 8 -4.25 20.40 47.41
N ARG A 9 -3.20 19.81 46.82
CA ARG A 9 -2.51 20.32 45.61
C ARG A 9 -1.45 19.31 45.12
N TRP A 10 -1.77 18.56 44.06
CA TRP A 10 -0.74 17.92 43.25
C TRP A 10 -0.48 18.82 42.04
N THR A 11 0.70 19.44 42.08
CA THR A 11 1.23 20.33 41.06
C THR A 11 1.71 19.50 39.88
N VAL A 12 1.26 19.86 38.68
CA VAL A 12 1.77 19.38 37.40
C VAL A 12 3.26 19.70 37.32
N GLN A 13 4.12 18.67 37.32
CA GLN A 13 5.54 18.83 37.01
C GLN A 13 5.73 19.05 35.51
N GLN A 14 6.50 20.09 35.21
CA GLN A 14 6.72 20.67 33.91
C GLN A 14 7.44 19.71 32.94
N GLY A 15 7.09 19.84 31.66
CA GLY A 15 7.69 19.09 30.57
C GLY A 15 9.18 19.35 30.40
N LEU A 16 9.92 18.28 30.09
CA LEU A 16 11.24 18.38 29.49
C LEU A 16 11.09 19.00 28.09
N LYS A 17 11.36 20.29 27.97
CA LYS A 17 11.76 20.88 26.68
C LYS A 17 13.17 20.39 26.36
N VAL A 18 13.29 19.45 25.43
CA VAL A 18 14.55 19.19 24.73
C VAL A 18 14.81 20.40 23.81
N THR A 19 15.61 21.35 24.28
CA THR A 19 16.11 22.44 23.42
C THR A 19 17.30 21.92 22.62
N TYR A 20 17.11 21.72 21.31
CA TYR A 20 18.23 21.51 20.41
C TYR A 20 18.98 22.83 20.19
N PRO A 21 20.32 22.81 20.10
CA PRO A 21 21.09 24.00 19.75
C PRO A 21 20.72 24.46 18.33
N PRO A 22 20.78 25.78 18.03
CA PRO A 22 20.59 26.26 16.67
C PRO A 22 21.66 25.64 15.77
N VAL A 23 21.23 24.99 14.69
CA VAL A 23 22.11 24.35 13.72
C VAL A 23 22.89 25.43 12.98
N THR A 24 24.12 25.69 13.43
CA THR A 24 25.13 26.32 12.59
C THR A 24 25.73 25.23 11.72
N CYS A 25 25.52 25.32 10.39
CA CYS A 25 26.20 24.44 9.43
C CYS A 25 27.71 24.55 9.60
N ILE A 26 28.32 23.53 10.22
CA ILE A 26 29.77 23.41 10.36
C ILE A 26 30.32 23.02 8.98
N ARG A 27 31.06 23.96 8.38
CA ARG A 27 31.81 23.78 7.15
C ARG A 27 33.05 22.92 7.43
N GLU A 28 32.96 21.61 7.23
CA GLU A 28 34.15 20.76 7.23
C GLU A 28 35.04 21.08 6.01
N ARG A 29 36.27 21.51 6.30
CA ARG A 29 37.32 21.69 5.30
C ARG A 29 37.95 20.33 5.01
N GLY A 30 37.87 19.83 3.77
CA GLY A 30 38.65 18.66 3.37
C GLY A 30 38.50 18.29 1.90
N ASN A 31 39.62 18.38 1.16
CA ASN A 31 39.88 17.86 -0.18
C ASN A 31 39.18 18.52 -1.37
N ALA A 32 39.61 19.75 -1.66
CA ALA A 32 39.56 20.29 -3.02
C ALA A 32 40.59 19.56 -3.91
N VAL A 33 40.11 18.79 -4.88
CA VAL A 33 40.88 18.55 -6.11
C VAL A 33 40.83 19.85 -6.91
N SER A 34 41.95 20.57 -6.92
CA SER A 34 42.10 21.83 -7.61
C SER A 34 42.08 21.62 -9.13
N VAL A 35 40.92 21.78 -9.76
CA VAL A 35 40.84 22.08 -11.19
C VAL A 35 40.82 23.61 -11.30
N LYS A 36 41.96 24.19 -11.67
CA LYS A 36 42.06 25.62 -11.99
C LYS A 36 41.37 25.85 -13.33
N TYR A 37 40.18 26.46 -13.32
CA TYR A 37 39.72 27.26 -14.46
C TYR A 37 39.95 28.73 -14.16
N GLY A 38 40.64 29.37 -15.11
CA GLY A 38 40.97 30.79 -15.10
C GLY A 38 39.72 31.66 -15.12
N ALA A 39 39.90 32.86 -14.60
CA ALA A 39 38.88 33.87 -14.41
C ALA A 39 38.06 34.14 -15.68
N GLU A 40 36.74 34.06 -15.56
CA GLU A 40 35.78 34.99 -16.14
C GLU A 40 34.42 34.86 -15.40
N GLY A 41 33.70 35.97 -15.34
CA GLY A 41 32.73 36.31 -14.30
C GLY A 41 31.45 35.47 -14.20
N GLY A 42 30.90 35.42 -12.98
CA GLY A 42 29.46 35.62 -12.78
C GLY A 42 28.55 34.41 -12.64
N VAL A 43 28.96 33.20 -13.00
CA VAL A 43 28.01 32.05 -13.06
C VAL A 43 28.09 31.10 -11.84
N CYS A 44 29.20 31.07 -11.09
CA CYS A 44 29.33 30.14 -9.94
C CYS A 44 28.52 30.54 -8.69
N ALA A 45 28.33 31.83 -8.39
CA ALA A 45 27.60 32.22 -7.18
C ALA A 45 26.08 31.95 -7.27
N ALA A 46 25.52 32.00 -8.48
CA ALA A 46 24.12 31.68 -8.73
C ALA A 46 23.86 30.16 -8.66
N LEU A 47 24.81 29.34 -9.12
CA LEU A 47 24.72 27.88 -8.99
C LEU A 47 24.83 27.42 -7.53
N ASP A 48 25.71 28.01 -6.72
CA ASP A 48 25.78 27.74 -5.28
C ASP A 48 24.50 28.18 -4.54
N GLN A 49 23.89 29.32 -4.91
CA GLN A 49 22.61 29.77 -4.35
C GLN A 49 21.40 28.93 -4.78
N LEU A 50 21.46 28.22 -5.91
CA LEU A 50 20.43 27.27 -6.36
C LEU A 50 20.66 25.86 -5.81
N TYR A 51 21.90 25.44 -5.61
CA TYR A 51 22.25 24.13 -5.04
C TYR A 51 22.02 24.06 -3.52
N LEU A 52 22.34 25.12 -2.76
CA LEU A 52 22.12 25.11 -1.30
C LEU A 52 20.65 24.85 -0.88
N PRO A 53 19.63 25.50 -1.48
CA PRO A 53 18.23 25.22 -1.19
C PRO A 53 17.80 23.80 -1.59
N LEU A 54 18.33 23.26 -2.70
CA LEU A 54 18.03 21.90 -3.16
C LEU A 54 18.64 20.83 -2.24
N GLN A 55 19.87 21.07 -1.76
CA GLN A 55 20.55 20.20 -0.81
C GLN A 55 19.90 20.26 0.59
N CYS A 56 19.45 21.44 1.02
CA CYS A 56 18.72 21.60 2.28
C CYS A 56 17.36 20.90 2.24
N ARG A 57 16.59 21.11 1.16
CA ARG A 57 15.28 20.48 0.99
C ARG A 57 15.36 18.95 0.93
N SER A 58 16.36 18.39 0.25
CA SER A 58 16.55 16.93 0.20
C SER A 58 16.97 16.36 1.57
N HIS A 59 17.81 17.07 2.32
CA HIS A 59 18.18 16.68 3.68
C HIS A 59 16.99 16.75 4.65
N ASP A 60 16.16 17.80 4.57
CA ASP A 60 14.97 17.96 5.41
C ASP A 60 13.94 16.85 5.13
N VAL A 61 13.70 16.50 3.86
CA VAL A 61 12.81 15.39 3.48
C VAL A 61 13.35 14.05 3.98
N PHE A 62 14.67 13.81 3.87
CA PHE A 62 15.27 12.57 4.39
C PHE A 62 15.11 12.44 5.92
N LEU A 63 15.28 13.54 6.66
CA LEU A 63 15.02 13.55 8.10
C LEU A 63 13.55 13.27 8.42
N MET A 64 12.62 13.88 7.69
CA MET A 64 11.19 13.60 7.87
C MET A 64 10.84 12.14 7.61
N MET A 65 11.38 11.53 6.55
CA MET A 65 11.18 10.09 6.28
C MET A 65 11.77 9.22 7.40
N THR A 66 12.89 9.62 7.97
CA THR A 66 13.52 8.92 9.09
C THR A 66 12.64 8.98 10.33
N ASP A 67 12.06 10.15 10.64
CA ASP A 67 11.13 10.32 11.76
C ASP A 67 9.85 9.49 11.59
N LEU A 68 9.34 9.35 10.35
CA LEU A 68 8.20 8.48 10.04
C LEU A 68 8.50 7.01 10.34
N LEU A 69 9.70 6.52 10.01
CA LEU A 69 10.12 5.14 10.33
C LEU A 69 10.15 4.89 11.84
N PHE A 70 10.67 5.84 12.63
CA PHE A 70 10.66 5.71 14.09
C PHE A 70 9.23 5.81 14.67
N THR A 71 8.38 6.65 14.08
CA THR A 71 6.96 6.75 14.45
C THR A 71 6.23 5.42 14.23
N GLU A 72 6.44 4.77 13.09
CA GLU A 72 5.87 3.45 12.79
C GLU A 72 6.34 2.41 13.81
N LYS A 73 7.64 2.38 14.15
CA LYS A 73 8.19 1.49 15.17
C LYS A 73 7.53 1.67 16.53
N ASP A 74 7.28 2.90 16.94
CA ASP A 74 6.61 3.21 18.21
C ASP A 74 5.14 2.76 18.19
N LEU A 75 4.46 2.90 17.05
CA LEU A 75 3.10 2.37 16.87
C LEU A 75 3.04 0.85 16.92
N VAL A 76 3.99 0.16 16.29
CA VAL A 76 4.09 -1.31 16.38
C VAL A 76 4.29 -1.75 17.83
N THR A 77 5.08 -1.01 18.61
CA THR A 77 5.25 -1.29 20.04
C THR A 77 3.93 -1.10 20.80
N SER A 78 3.22 0.00 20.54
CA SER A 78 1.91 0.27 21.13
C SER A 78 0.85 -0.78 20.73
N LEU A 79 0.91 -1.31 19.50
CA LEU A 79 0.04 -2.38 19.02
C LEU A 79 0.32 -3.69 19.76
N LYS A 80 1.60 -4.05 19.97
CA LYS A 80 1.98 -5.22 20.76
C LYS A 80 1.50 -5.14 22.20
N ASP A 81 1.53 -3.96 22.80
CA ASP A 81 1.00 -3.77 24.16
C ASP A 81 -0.53 -3.92 24.21
N TYR A 82 -1.24 -3.44 23.19
CA TYR A 82 -2.68 -3.69 23.04
C TYR A 82 -2.99 -5.18 22.90
N ILE A 83 -2.27 -5.90 22.02
CA ILE A 83 -2.45 -7.34 21.81
C ILE A 83 -2.28 -8.10 23.14
N LYS A 84 -1.21 -7.84 23.88
CA LYS A 84 -0.98 -8.47 25.20
C LYS A 84 -2.11 -8.19 26.19
N ALA A 85 -2.66 -6.98 26.16
CA ALA A 85 -3.75 -6.58 27.04
C ALA A 85 -5.05 -7.32 26.69
N GLU A 86 -5.36 -7.50 25.40
CA GLU A 86 -6.48 -8.31 24.93
C GLU A 86 -6.29 -9.80 25.22
N GLU A 87 -5.10 -10.35 24.99
CA GLU A 87 -4.79 -11.74 25.33
C GLU A 87 -4.97 -12.01 26.83
N SER A 88 -4.52 -11.09 27.69
CA SER A 88 -4.71 -11.19 29.14
C SER A 88 -6.18 -11.12 29.55
N LYS A 89 -6.98 -10.28 28.88
CA LYS A 89 -8.44 -10.22 29.09
C LYS A 89 -9.11 -11.52 28.63
N LEU A 90 -8.75 -12.00 27.44
CA LEU A 90 -9.29 -13.24 26.87
C LEU A 90 -8.99 -14.44 27.76
N GLU A 91 -7.79 -14.51 28.33
CA GLU A 91 -7.40 -15.57 29.26
C GLU A 91 -8.25 -15.56 30.54
N GLN A 92 -8.54 -14.37 31.09
CA GLN A 92 -9.46 -14.25 32.23
C GLN A 92 -10.88 -14.71 31.87
N VAL A 93 -11.37 -14.37 30.67
CA VAL A 93 -12.68 -14.80 30.19
C VAL A 93 -12.74 -16.33 30.01
N LYS A 94 -11.68 -16.95 29.50
CA LYS A 94 -11.57 -18.41 29.39
C LYS A 94 -11.64 -19.10 30.76
N GLN A 95 -10.89 -18.59 31.74
CA GLN A 95 -10.93 -19.11 33.11
C GLN A 95 -12.32 -18.98 33.75
N TRP A 96 -13.02 -17.87 33.47
CA TRP A 96 -14.43 -17.70 33.86
C TRP A 96 -15.32 -18.76 33.21
N ALA A 97 -15.17 -19.00 31.91
CA ALA A 97 -15.95 -20.00 31.19
C ALA A 97 -15.74 -21.41 31.76
N GLU A 98 -14.49 -21.84 32.01
CA GLU A 98 -14.17 -23.15 32.59
C GLU A 98 -14.74 -23.31 34.02
N LYS A 99 -14.62 -22.27 34.85
CA LYS A 99 -15.22 -22.24 36.20
C LYS A 99 -16.74 -22.38 36.12
N LEU A 100 -17.40 -21.69 35.19
CA LEU A 100 -18.85 -21.74 35.05
C LEU A 100 -19.31 -23.10 34.53
N ASP A 101 -18.60 -23.68 33.56
CA ASP A 101 -18.92 -24.98 32.96
C ASP A 101 -18.86 -26.13 33.98
N SER A 102 -17.79 -26.18 34.79
CA SER A 102 -17.68 -27.18 35.87
C SER A 102 -18.81 -27.08 36.90
N LEU A 103 -19.28 -25.85 37.19
CA LEU A 103 -20.38 -25.60 38.13
C LEU A 103 -21.75 -25.94 37.55
N THR A 104 -21.98 -25.71 36.25
CA THR A 104 -23.24 -26.06 35.58
C THR A 104 -23.39 -27.56 35.41
N LEU A 105 -22.32 -28.29 35.06
CA LEU A 105 -22.35 -29.75 34.93
C LEU A 105 -22.80 -30.45 36.21
N THR A 106 -22.32 -30.00 37.37
CA THR A 106 -22.73 -30.60 38.66
C THR A 106 -24.18 -30.24 39.01
N ALA A 107 -24.63 -29.04 38.68
CA ALA A 107 -25.96 -28.55 39.00
C ALA A 107 -27.08 -29.13 38.11
N THR A 108 -26.77 -29.51 36.86
CA THR A 108 -27.76 -30.04 35.91
C THR A 108 -27.96 -31.55 36.03
N GLN A 109 -27.04 -32.29 36.64
CA GLN A 109 -27.16 -33.74 36.87
C GLN A 109 -28.27 -34.09 37.88
N ASP A 110 -28.43 -33.31 38.95
CA ASP A 110 -29.50 -33.44 39.93
C ASP A 110 -29.93 -32.06 40.47
N PRO A 111 -30.83 -31.35 39.77
CA PRO A 111 -31.24 -30.00 40.17
C PRO A 111 -31.94 -29.94 41.53
N GLU A 112 -32.78 -30.92 41.85
CA GLU A 112 -33.55 -30.93 43.11
C GLU A 112 -32.65 -31.20 44.31
N GLY A 113 -31.76 -32.20 44.23
CA GLY A 113 -30.78 -32.47 45.28
C GLY A 113 -29.74 -31.36 45.42
N PHE A 114 -29.31 -30.75 44.31
CA PHE A 114 -28.37 -29.63 44.32
C PHE A 114 -28.97 -28.40 45.01
N LEU A 115 -30.20 -28.01 44.65
CA LEU A 115 -30.88 -26.84 45.20
C LEU A 115 -31.47 -27.09 46.60
N GLY A 116 -31.68 -28.34 46.99
CA GLY A 116 -32.05 -28.73 48.35
C GLY A 116 -31.03 -28.35 49.41
N HIS A 117 -29.77 -28.09 49.02
CA HIS A 117 -28.73 -27.60 49.92
C HIS A 117 -28.69 -26.05 49.94
N PRO A 118 -28.97 -25.39 51.09
CA PRO A 118 -29.10 -23.92 51.17
C PRO A 118 -27.87 -23.14 50.67
N VAL A 119 -26.65 -23.67 50.85
CA VAL A 119 -25.42 -23.02 50.35
C VAL A 119 -25.37 -23.02 48.82
N ASN A 120 -25.85 -24.08 48.17
CA ASN A 120 -25.84 -24.19 46.71
C ASN A 120 -26.87 -23.24 46.09
N ALA A 121 -28.06 -23.17 46.68
CA ALA A 121 -29.08 -22.20 46.31
C ALA A 121 -28.56 -20.75 46.44
N PHE A 122 -27.93 -20.40 47.57
CA PHE A 122 -27.30 -19.09 47.75
C PHE A 122 -26.20 -18.81 46.72
N LYS A 123 -25.30 -19.77 46.46
CA LYS A 123 -24.22 -19.61 45.48
C LYS A 123 -24.76 -19.42 44.06
N LEU A 124 -25.83 -20.12 43.67
CA LEU A 124 -26.48 -19.91 42.37
C LEU A 124 -27.08 -18.50 42.28
N MET A 125 -27.82 -18.06 43.30
CA MET A 125 -28.41 -16.72 43.34
C MET A 125 -27.34 -15.63 43.26
N LYS A 126 -26.25 -15.75 44.05
CA LYS A 126 -25.11 -14.84 43.98
C LYS A 126 -24.47 -14.83 42.59
N ARG A 127 -24.29 -16.01 41.99
CA ARG A 127 -23.67 -16.13 40.67
C ARG A 127 -24.48 -15.39 39.60
N LEU A 128 -25.79 -15.65 39.54
CA LEU A 128 -26.69 -15.00 38.58
C LEU A 128 -26.86 -13.50 38.82
N ASN A 129 -26.87 -13.05 40.08
CA ASN A 129 -27.09 -11.65 40.42
C ASN A 129 -25.83 -10.77 40.36
N THR A 130 -24.65 -11.35 40.58
CA THR A 130 -23.40 -10.57 40.75
C THR A 130 -22.30 -11.06 39.83
N GLU A 131 -21.94 -12.35 39.88
CA GLU A 131 -20.76 -12.85 39.14
C GLU A 131 -20.93 -12.74 37.61
N TRP A 132 -22.15 -12.90 37.09
CA TRP A 132 -22.43 -12.66 35.67
C TRP A 132 -22.30 -11.18 35.28
N GLY A 133 -22.65 -10.24 36.18
CA GLY A 133 -22.43 -8.82 35.96
C GLY A 133 -20.94 -8.44 35.98
N ASP A 134 -20.14 -9.08 36.85
CA ASP A 134 -18.69 -8.91 36.85
C ASP A 134 -18.06 -9.42 35.54
N LEU A 135 -18.54 -10.55 35.00
CA LEU A 135 -18.13 -11.08 33.71
C LEU A 135 -18.54 -10.15 32.55
N GLU A 136 -19.77 -9.62 32.56
CA GLU A 136 -20.23 -8.64 31.58
C GLU A 136 -19.32 -7.40 31.57
N ASN A 137 -18.98 -6.85 32.74
CA ASN A 137 -18.07 -5.73 32.87
C ASN A 137 -16.67 -6.04 32.32
N LEU A 138 -16.15 -7.26 32.55
CA LEU A 138 -14.87 -7.69 31.98
C LEU A 138 -14.94 -7.77 30.45
N VAL A 139 -16.01 -8.34 29.89
CA VAL A 139 -16.20 -8.49 28.44
C VAL A 139 -16.33 -7.13 27.75
N LEU A 140 -17.09 -6.21 28.34
CA LEU A 140 -17.30 -4.85 27.82
C LEU A 140 -16.08 -3.93 27.97
N LYS A 141 -15.08 -4.32 28.77
CA LYS A 141 -13.89 -3.50 29.00
C LYS A 141 -13.08 -3.33 27.72
N ASP A 142 -12.99 -2.10 27.22
CA ASP A 142 -12.18 -1.73 26.07
C ASP A 142 -10.68 -1.65 26.44
N MET A 143 -9.85 -2.48 25.80
CA MET A 143 -8.39 -2.47 26.00
C MET A 143 -7.66 -1.59 24.96
N SER A 144 -8.37 -1.10 23.95
CA SER A 144 -7.79 -0.40 22.80
C SER A 144 -7.46 1.07 23.07
N GLN A 145 -8.04 1.69 24.10
CA GLN A 145 -7.94 3.13 24.37
C GLN A 145 -6.53 3.72 24.26
N ARG A 146 -5.53 3.04 24.83
CA ARG A 146 -4.13 3.50 24.79
C ARG A 146 -3.58 3.49 23.37
N PHE A 147 -3.80 2.41 22.64
CA PHE A 147 -3.36 2.27 21.25
C PHE A 147 -4.06 3.28 20.34
N ILE A 148 -5.39 3.41 20.43
CA ILE A 148 -6.17 4.36 19.62
C ILE A 148 -5.77 5.80 19.91
N SER A 149 -5.53 6.16 21.18
CA SER A 149 -5.06 7.50 21.54
C SER A 149 -3.69 7.79 20.97
N ASN A 150 -2.75 6.84 21.07
CA ASN A 150 -1.40 6.99 20.50
C ASN A 150 -1.45 7.13 18.97
N LEU A 151 -2.22 6.26 18.30
CA LEU A 151 -2.44 6.32 16.86
C LEU A 151 -3.05 7.66 16.43
N THR A 152 -4.03 8.16 17.16
CA THR A 152 -4.70 9.44 16.85
C THR A 152 -3.75 10.62 16.93
N ILE A 153 -2.86 10.64 17.93
CA ILE A 153 -1.85 11.69 18.09
C ILE A 153 -0.84 11.63 16.95
N LEU A 154 -0.30 10.45 16.64
CA LEU A 154 0.75 10.29 15.62
C LEU A 154 0.23 10.46 14.20
N ARG A 155 -1.04 10.16 13.94
CA ARG A 155 -1.70 10.34 12.63
C ARG A 155 -1.66 11.79 12.13
N GLN A 156 -1.48 12.78 13.00
CA GLN A 156 -1.32 14.18 12.60
C GLN A 156 -0.08 14.42 11.73
N ASN A 157 0.93 13.55 11.85
CA ASN A 157 2.19 13.65 11.12
C ASN A 157 2.28 12.64 9.96
N PHE A 158 1.22 11.87 9.70
CA PHE A 158 1.24 10.85 8.66
C PHE A 158 1.19 11.48 7.27
N PRO A 159 1.84 10.85 6.27
CA PRO A 159 1.59 11.15 4.87
C PRO A 159 0.11 11.01 4.53
N ASN A 160 -0.37 11.84 3.62
CA ASN A 160 -1.71 11.76 3.08
C ASN A 160 -1.71 11.12 1.69
N LYS A 161 -2.89 11.04 1.07
CA LYS A 161 -3.08 10.44 -0.26
C LYS A 161 -2.29 11.14 -1.37
N ASP A 162 -2.08 12.46 -1.27
CA ASP A 162 -1.30 13.21 -2.25
C ASP A 162 0.19 12.88 -2.12
N ASP A 163 0.70 12.67 -0.90
CA ASP A 163 2.08 12.25 -0.65
C ASP A 163 2.33 10.85 -1.23
N GLU A 164 1.41 9.91 -1.01
CA GLU A 164 1.44 8.56 -1.59
C GLU A 164 1.43 8.60 -3.12
N THR A 165 0.50 9.37 -3.71
CA THR A 165 0.43 9.56 -5.17
C THR A 165 1.70 10.23 -5.70
N GLY A 166 2.26 11.18 -4.97
CA GLY A 166 3.53 11.84 -5.29
C GLY A 166 4.71 10.88 -5.30
N ALA A 167 4.77 9.96 -4.35
CA ALA A 167 5.78 8.90 -4.30
C ALA A 167 5.65 7.92 -5.48
N ALA A 168 4.42 7.49 -5.80
CA ALA A 168 4.14 6.67 -6.97
C ALA A 168 4.60 7.33 -8.28
N LYS A 169 4.25 8.62 -8.48
CA LYS A 169 4.70 9.39 -9.66
C LYS A 169 6.21 9.56 -9.70
N ALA A 170 6.87 9.76 -8.56
CA ALA A 170 8.33 9.83 -8.50
C ALA A 170 8.98 8.51 -8.91
N LEU A 171 8.42 7.37 -8.50
CA LEU A 171 8.90 6.05 -8.89
C LEU A 171 8.70 5.80 -10.39
N LEU A 172 7.53 6.12 -10.95
CA LEU A 172 7.27 6.05 -12.39
C LEU A 172 8.24 6.93 -13.19
N ARG A 173 8.55 8.13 -12.70
CA ARG A 173 9.54 9.02 -13.33
C ARG A 173 10.94 8.41 -13.33
N LEU A 174 11.36 7.78 -12.24
CA LEU A 174 12.65 7.07 -12.17
C LEU A 174 12.67 5.89 -13.14
N GLN A 175 11.57 5.13 -13.20
CA GLN A 175 11.42 4.05 -14.15
C GLN A 175 11.60 4.53 -15.59
N ASP A 176 10.91 5.59 -16.00
CA ASP A 176 11.00 6.13 -17.36
C ASP A 176 12.38 6.72 -17.66
N THR A 177 12.96 7.47 -16.71
CA THR A 177 14.27 8.13 -16.88
C THR A 177 15.40 7.12 -17.07
N TYR A 178 15.38 6.03 -16.30
CA TYR A 178 16.44 5.02 -16.28
C TYR A 178 16.07 3.75 -17.05
N LYS A 179 14.90 3.70 -17.70
CA LYS A 179 14.38 2.55 -18.44
C LYS A 179 14.42 1.27 -17.61
N LEU A 180 13.94 1.38 -16.37
CA LEU A 180 13.91 0.27 -15.43
C LEU A 180 12.76 -0.68 -15.75
N ASP A 181 13.05 -1.97 -15.66
CA ASP A 181 12.07 -3.03 -15.86
C ASP A 181 11.19 -3.22 -14.60
N THR A 182 9.88 -3.47 -14.80
CA THR A 182 8.91 -3.61 -13.70
C THR A 182 9.18 -4.83 -12.83
N HIS A 183 9.69 -5.92 -13.40
CA HIS A 183 10.08 -7.10 -12.62
C HIS A 183 11.29 -6.80 -11.72
N SER A 184 12.26 -6.03 -12.22
CA SER A 184 13.42 -5.58 -11.44
C SER A 184 13.02 -4.65 -10.28
N ILE A 185 12.08 -3.72 -10.51
CA ILE A 185 11.55 -2.85 -9.45
C ILE A 185 10.74 -3.66 -8.43
N SER A 186 9.78 -4.46 -8.89
CA SER A 186 8.88 -5.23 -8.01
C SER A 186 9.59 -6.27 -7.16
N THR A 187 10.68 -6.87 -7.64
CA THR A 187 11.49 -7.81 -6.85
C THR A 187 12.58 -7.14 -6.00
N GLY A 188 12.72 -5.80 -6.08
CA GLY A 188 13.77 -5.04 -5.42
C GLY A 188 15.18 -5.31 -5.97
N ASN A 189 15.29 -5.91 -7.17
CA ASN A 189 16.55 -6.25 -7.83
C ASN A 189 16.96 -5.19 -8.85
N LEU A 190 17.16 -3.96 -8.38
CA LEU A 190 17.55 -2.85 -9.25
C LEU A 190 18.98 -2.99 -9.80
N PRO A 191 19.21 -2.71 -11.09
CA PRO A 191 20.54 -2.73 -11.69
C PRO A 191 21.51 -1.74 -11.01
N GLY A 192 22.78 -2.12 -10.86
CA GLY A 192 23.83 -1.26 -10.28
C GLY A 192 23.82 -1.20 -8.75
N VAL A 193 22.88 -1.87 -8.09
CA VAL A 193 22.87 -2.05 -6.65
C VAL A 193 23.63 -3.33 -6.28
N ASP A 194 24.74 -3.20 -5.56
CA ASP A 194 25.46 -4.35 -5.00
C ASP A 194 24.53 -5.08 -4.01
N GLN A 195 23.98 -6.22 -4.44
CA GLN A 195 22.98 -6.98 -3.68
C GLN A 195 23.50 -7.44 -2.30
N GLY A 196 24.82 -7.55 -2.12
CA GLY A 196 25.45 -7.86 -0.84
C GLY A 196 25.63 -6.65 0.10
N LYS A 197 25.40 -5.42 -0.37
CA LYS A 197 25.57 -4.17 0.41
C LYS A 197 24.26 -3.53 0.85
N LEU A 198 23.14 -3.89 0.23
CA LEU A 198 21.79 -3.48 0.66
C LEU A 198 21.07 -4.72 1.22
N PRO A 199 21.19 -4.97 2.55
CA PRO A 199 20.60 -6.14 3.18
C PRO A 199 19.07 -6.04 3.33
N TYR A 200 18.48 -4.91 2.94
CA TYR A 200 17.05 -4.63 3.08
C TYR A 200 16.45 -4.48 1.68
N LYS A 201 15.80 -5.54 1.19
CA LYS A 201 15.02 -5.55 -0.03
C LYS A 201 13.56 -5.77 0.34
N SER A 202 12.68 -4.94 -0.22
CA SER A 202 11.24 -5.15 -0.18
C SER A 202 10.77 -5.56 -1.56
N THR A 203 9.80 -6.46 -1.60
CA THR A 203 9.09 -6.84 -2.83
C THR A 203 7.75 -6.13 -2.88
N MET A 204 7.29 -5.80 -4.07
CA MET A 204 5.97 -5.24 -4.32
C MET A 204 4.95 -6.36 -4.48
N THR A 205 3.81 -6.22 -3.82
CA THR A 205 2.65 -7.12 -3.94
C THR A 205 1.87 -6.87 -5.24
N VAL A 206 0.89 -7.73 -5.54
CA VAL A 206 -0.09 -7.51 -6.62
C VAL A 206 -0.79 -6.17 -6.44
N GLU A 207 -1.18 -5.83 -5.21
CA GLU A 207 -1.88 -4.58 -4.88
C GLU A 207 -1.00 -3.36 -5.17
N ASP A 208 0.26 -3.39 -4.76
CA ASP A 208 1.20 -2.29 -5.04
C ASP A 208 1.40 -2.07 -6.55
N CYS A 209 1.53 -3.17 -7.32
CA CYS A 209 1.66 -3.10 -8.78
C CYS A 209 0.38 -2.56 -9.44
N PHE A 210 -0.78 -2.98 -8.95
CA PHE A 210 -2.09 -2.53 -9.44
C PHE A 210 -2.31 -1.04 -9.17
N GLU A 211 -1.99 -0.55 -7.97
CA GLU A 211 -2.10 0.87 -7.63
C GLU A 211 -1.14 1.74 -8.44
N LEU A 212 0.11 1.32 -8.64
CA LEU A 212 1.03 2.02 -9.55
C LEU A 212 0.48 2.10 -10.98
N GLY A 213 -0.08 1.00 -11.50
CA GLY A 213 -0.70 0.98 -12.81
C GLY A 213 -1.89 1.94 -12.93
N LYS A 214 -2.70 2.07 -11.86
CA LYS A 214 -3.82 3.03 -11.78
C LYS A 214 -3.34 4.46 -11.72
N VAL A 215 -2.27 4.75 -11.00
CA VAL A 215 -1.65 6.09 -10.99
C VAL A 215 -1.17 6.45 -12.39
N ALA A 216 -0.45 5.57 -13.09
CA ALA A 216 -0.05 5.78 -14.48
C ALA A 216 -1.26 6.01 -15.41
N TYR A 217 -2.33 5.21 -15.22
CA TYR A 217 -3.55 5.31 -16.02
C TYR A 217 -4.22 6.66 -15.86
N SER A 218 -4.27 7.20 -14.64
CA SER A 218 -4.86 8.52 -14.36
C SER A 218 -4.12 9.66 -15.05
N GLU A 219 -2.83 9.48 -15.35
CA GLU A 219 -2.00 10.42 -16.10
C GLU A 219 -2.04 10.17 -17.62
N SER A 220 -2.88 9.25 -18.09
CA SER A 220 -2.94 8.77 -19.49
C SER A 220 -1.64 8.14 -20.00
N ASP A 221 -0.78 7.67 -19.09
CA ASP A 221 0.43 6.94 -19.42
C ASP A 221 0.11 5.45 -19.61
N TYR A 222 -0.53 5.15 -20.75
CA TYR A 222 -0.98 3.80 -21.05
C TYR A 222 0.16 2.79 -21.19
N HIS A 223 1.37 3.27 -21.53
CA HIS A 223 2.56 2.43 -21.61
C HIS A 223 2.94 1.90 -20.23
N HIS A 224 3.10 2.78 -19.24
CA HIS A 224 3.41 2.33 -17.89
C HIS A 224 2.23 1.62 -17.22
N THR A 225 0.99 1.97 -17.54
CA THR A 225 -0.16 1.18 -17.10
C THR A 225 -0.07 -0.27 -17.58
N GLU A 226 0.23 -0.49 -18.87
CA GLU A 226 0.41 -1.84 -19.40
C GLU A 226 1.49 -2.61 -18.64
N LEU A 227 2.67 -1.99 -18.46
CA LEU A 227 3.80 -2.64 -17.80
C LEU A 227 3.49 -3.08 -16.36
N TRP A 228 2.80 -2.22 -15.59
CA TRP A 228 2.47 -2.50 -14.19
C TRP A 228 1.28 -3.44 -14.04
N MET A 229 0.26 -3.30 -14.88
CA MET A 229 -0.88 -4.23 -14.91
C MET A 229 -0.45 -5.63 -15.36
N ALA A 230 0.47 -5.73 -16.32
CA ALA A 230 1.06 -7.00 -16.72
C ALA A 230 1.89 -7.62 -15.59
N GLN A 231 2.64 -6.82 -14.82
CA GLN A 231 3.38 -7.31 -13.65
C GLN A 231 2.43 -7.82 -12.55
N ALA A 232 1.35 -7.10 -12.27
CA ALA A 232 0.31 -7.53 -11.32
C ALA A 232 -0.36 -8.84 -11.77
N LEU A 233 -0.70 -8.95 -13.07
CA LEU A 233 -1.29 -10.16 -13.64
C LEU A 233 -0.34 -11.36 -13.58
N ARG A 234 0.97 -11.15 -13.78
CA ARG A 234 1.99 -12.21 -13.61
C ARG A 234 2.02 -12.74 -12.18
N GLN A 235 2.02 -11.86 -11.17
CA GLN A 235 2.02 -12.26 -9.76
C GLN A 235 0.73 -12.99 -9.36
N LEU A 236 -0.42 -12.57 -9.91
CA LEU A 236 -1.69 -13.30 -9.77
C LEU A 236 -1.61 -14.70 -10.38
N ASP A 237 -1.03 -14.84 -11.58
CA ASP A 237 -0.85 -16.12 -12.27
C ASP A 237 0.12 -17.07 -11.55
N GLU A 238 1.06 -16.51 -10.80
CA GLU A 238 1.98 -17.25 -9.91
C GLU A 238 1.32 -17.70 -8.60
N GLY A 239 0.10 -17.22 -8.30
CA GLY A 239 -0.72 -17.66 -7.18
C GLY A 239 -0.56 -16.84 -5.90
N GLU A 240 -0.16 -15.56 -6.00
CA GLU A 240 -0.15 -14.65 -4.85
C GLU A 240 -1.58 -14.45 -4.31
N GLU A 241 -1.79 -14.67 -3.00
CA GLU A 241 -3.08 -14.44 -2.34
C GLU A 241 -3.35 -12.94 -2.19
N THR A 242 -4.43 -12.45 -2.80
CA THR A 242 -4.80 -11.03 -2.78
C THR A 242 -6.31 -10.84 -2.95
N GLU A 243 -6.81 -9.68 -2.52
CA GLU A 243 -8.20 -9.24 -2.77
C GLU A 243 -8.38 -8.58 -4.14
N VAL A 244 -7.28 -8.29 -4.86
CA VAL A 244 -7.34 -7.66 -6.18
C VAL A 244 -7.96 -8.61 -7.20
N ASP A 245 -9.06 -8.17 -7.82
CA ASP A 245 -9.75 -8.93 -8.86
C ASP A 245 -8.95 -8.94 -10.17
N ALA A 246 -8.60 -10.13 -10.65
CA ALA A 246 -7.93 -10.32 -11.93
C ALA A 246 -8.74 -9.76 -13.11
N ALA A 247 -10.08 -9.75 -13.04
CA ALA A 247 -10.90 -9.14 -14.07
C ALA A 247 -10.72 -7.62 -14.13
N ALA A 248 -10.55 -6.96 -12.98
CA ALA A 248 -10.25 -5.52 -12.91
C ALA A 248 -8.87 -5.20 -13.51
N VAL A 249 -7.84 -6.01 -13.21
CA VAL A 249 -6.50 -5.87 -13.83
C VAL A 249 -6.58 -5.99 -15.35
N LEU A 250 -7.27 -7.03 -15.85
CA LEU A 250 -7.45 -7.27 -17.28
C LEU A 250 -8.23 -6.16 -17.98
N ASP A 251 -9.18 -5.51 -17.30
CA ASP A 251 -9.94 -4.40 -17.86
C ASP A 251 -9.03 -3.19 -18.14
N TYR A 252 -8.24 -2.76 -17.13
CA TYR A 252 -7.24 -1.70 -17.32
C TYR A 252 -6.22 -2.06 -18.39
N LEU A 253 -5.73 -3.30 -18.38
CA LEU A 253 -4.73 -3.80 -19.33
C LEU A 253 -5.27 -3.78 -20.77
N SER A 254 -6.47 -4.32 -20.99
CA SER A 254 -7.11 -4.37 -22.31
C SER A 254 -7.30 -2.97 -22.92
N TYR A 255 -7.74 -2.00 -22.12
CA TYR A 255 -7.91 -0.62 -22.60
C TYR A 255 -6.57 0.05 -22.88
N SER A 256 -5.58 -0.12 -22.01
CA SER A 256 -4.28 0.54 -22.14
C SER A 256 -3.52 0.05 -23.39
N VAL A 257 -3.62 -1.25 -23.68
CA VAL A 257 -3.06 -1.86 -24.89
C VAL A 257 -3.81 -1.41 -26.15
N TYR A 258 -5.14 -1.32 -26.08
CA TYR A 258 -5.95 -0.75 -27.18
C TYR A 258 -5.57 0.71 -27.49
N GLN A 259 -5.35 1.55 -26.46
CA GLN A 259 -4.94 2.95 -26.66
C GLN A 259 -3.56 3.08 -27.31
N GLN A 260 -2.68 2.09 -27.12
CA GLN A 260 -1.38 2.01 -27.79
C GLN A 260 -1.48 1.48 -29.24
N GLY A 261 -2.66 1.03 -29.67
CA GLY A 261 -2.96 0.63 -31.05
C GLY A 261 -2.88 -0.87 -31.32
N ASP A 262 -2.45 -1.67 -30.33
CA ASP A 262 -2.40 -3.14 -30.43
C ASP A 262 -3.78 -3.74 -30.14
N LEU A 263 -4.53 -3.94 -31.22
CA LEU A 263 -5.90 -4.42 -31.15
C LEU A 263 -5.99 -5.92 -30.88
N GLU A 264 -4.98 -6.70 -31.32
CA GLU A 264 -4.99 -8.15 -31.18
C GLU A 264 -4.74 -8.55 -29.72
N THR A 265 -3.74 -7.94 -29.08
CA THR A 265 -3.44 -8.17 -27.67
C THR A 265 -4.59 -7.67 -26.77
N ALA A 266 -5.20 -6.53 -27.09
CA ALA A 266 -6.38 -6.03 -26.37
C ALA A 266 -7.57 -7.00 -26.43
N LEU A 267 -7.79 -7.65 -27.58
CA LEU A 267 -8.81 -8.69 -27.74
C LEU A 267 -8.52 -9.91 -26.88
N ASP A 268 -7.28 -10.35 -26.83
CA ASP A 268 -6.91 -11.53 -26.04
C ASP A 268 -7.09 -11.28 -24.53
N TYR A 269 -6.72 -10.10 -24.03
CA TYR A 269 -7.03 -9.72 -22.64
C TYR A 269 -8.53 -9.62 -22.39
N THR A 270 -9.31 -9.09 -23.34
CA THR A 270 -10.77 -9.00 -23.22
C THR A 270 -11.42 -10.39 -23.18
N ARG A 271 -10.95 -11.33 -24.00
CA ARG A 271 -11.41 -12.73 -23.98
C ARG A 271 -11.06 -13.39 -22.66
N ARG A 272 -9.83 -13.19 -22.18
CA ARG A 272 -9.38 -13.72 -20.88
C ARG A 272 -10.23 -13.16 -19.73
N LEU A 273 -10.59 -11.88 -19.77
CA LEU A 273 -11.50 -11.27 -18.80
C LEU A 273 -12.86 -11.96 -18.82
N LEU A 274 -13.45 -12.17 -20.00
CA LEU A 274 -14.75 -12.83 -20.15
C LEU A 274 -14.76 -14.31 -19.78
N LEU A 275 -13.60 -14.97 -19.70
CA LEU A 275 -13.49 -16.32 -19.12
C LEU A 275 -13.65 -16.29 -17.60
N LEU A 276 -13.27 -15.19 -16.94
CA LEU A 276 -13.39 -15.00 -15.49
C LEU A 276 -14.77 -14.44 -15.12
N ASP A 277 -15.24 -13.45 -15.86
CA ASP A 277 -16.56 -12.82 -15.69
C ASP A 277 -17.30 -12.73 -17.04
N PRO A 278 -18.09 -13.76 -17.39
CA PRO A 278 -18.85 -13.78 -18.64
C PRO A 278 -19.89 -12.66 -18.77
N ASP A 279 -20.40 -12.15 -17.64
CA ASP A 279 -21.46 -11.13 -17.60
C ASP A 279 -20.91 -9.69 -17.55
N HIS A 280 -19.58 -9.53 -17.64
CA HIS A 280 -18.93 -8.23 -17.58
C HIS A 280 -19.38 -7.32 -18.73
N GLN A 281 -20.19 -6.30 -18.41
CA GLN A 281 -20.88 -5.47 -19.41
C GLN A 281 -19.90 -4.76 -20.36
N ARG A 282 -18.83 -4.17 -19.82
CA ARG A 282 -17.85 -3.40 -20.61
C ARG A 282 -17.04 -4.29 -21.55
N ALA A 283 -16.46 -5.37 -21.04
CA ALA A 283 -15.73 -6.38 -21.81
C ALA A 283 -16.57 -6.99 -22.95
N ASN A 284 -17.84 -7.30 -22.72
CA ASN A 284 -18.74 -7.78 -23.79
C ASN A 284 -18.93 -6.74 -24.91
N GLY A 285 -19.03 -5.45 -24.55
CA GLY A 285 -19.06 -4.35 -25.52
C GLY A 285 -17.72 -4.18 -26.26
N ASN A 286 -16.62 -4.19 -25.51
CA ASN A 286 -15.26 -4.06 -26.04
C ASN A 286 -14.92 -5.20 -27.01
N LEU A 287 -15.30 -6.44 -26.70
CA LEU A 287 -15.07 -7.60 -27.56
C LEU A 287 -15.65 -7.38 -28.97
N LYS A 288 -16.95 -7.06 -29.04
CA LYS A 288 -17.63 -6.80 -30.32
C LYS A 288 -17.02 -5.62 -31.05
N TYR A 289 -16.68 -4.57 -30.32
CA TYR A 289 -16.08 -3.36 -30.90
C TYR A 289 -14.69 -3.65 -31.48
N PHE A 290 -13.83 -4.34 -30.75
CA PHE A 290 -12.50 -4.69 -31.20
C PHE A 290 -12.51 -5.67 -32.36
N GLU A 291 -13.38 -6.68 -32.36
CA GLU A 291 -13.56 -7.62 -33.48
C GLU A 291 -13.98 -6.88 -34.77
N TYR A 292 -14.92 -5.94 -34.65
CA TYR A 292 -15.34 -5.11 -35.78
C TYR A 292 -14.19 -4.25 -36.32
N GLN A 293 -13.44 -3.57 -35.44
CA GLN A 293 -12.30 -2.75 -35.86
C GLN A 293 -11.20 -3.60 -36.52
N LEU A 294 -10.97 -4.82 -36.02
CA LEU A 294 -9.95 -5.72 -36.57
C LEU A 294 -10.35 -6.23 -37.97
N ALA A 295 -11.61 -6.61 -38.15
CA ALA A 295 -12.14 -7.01 -39.46
C ALA A 295 -11.99 -5.88 -40.49
N LYS A 296 -12.37 -4.66 -40.10
CA LYS A 296 -12.25 -3.48 -40.96
C LYS A 296 -10.80 -3.16 -41.34
N ARG A 297 -9.84 -3.32 -40.41
CA ARG A 297 -8.40 -3.15 -40.70
C ARG A 297 -7.93 -4.18 -41.74
N ARG A 298 -8.31 -5.45 -41.58
CA ARG A 298 -7.96 -6.53 -42.51
C ARG A 298 -8.53 -6.29 -43.92
N GLU A 299 -9.79 -5.88 -44.01
CA GLU A 299 -10.42 -5.53 -45.30
C GLU A 299 -9.70 -4.38 -46.01
N ALA A 300 -9.26 -3.35 -45.26
CA ALA A 300 -8.50 -2.24 -45.82
C ALA A 300 -7.12 -2.68 -46.34
N GLU A 301 -6.41 -3.50 -45.56
CA GLU A 301 -5.10 -4.03 -45.94
C GLU A 301 -5.18 -4.96 -47.18
N GLU A 302 -6.22 -5.79 -47.27
CA GLU A 302 -6.48 -6.63 -48.44
C GLU A 302 -6.80 -5.79 -49.68
N GLY A 303 -7.60 -4.72 -49.50
CA GLY A 303 -7.93 -3.79 -50.58
C GLY A 303 -6.72 -2.99 -51.09
N GLU A 304 -5.78 -2.62 -50.21
CA GLU A 304 -4.52 -1.97 -50.60
C GLU A 304 -3.59 -2.92 -51.34
N LYS A 305 -3.41 -4.15 -50.85
CA LYS A 305 -2.62 -5.18 -51.54
C LYS A 305 -3.15 -5.48 -52.94
N ALA A 306 -4.47 -5.61 -53.09
CA ALA A 306 -5.10 -5.85 -54.38
C ALA A 306 -4.86 -4.70 -55.39
N LYS A 307 -4.79 -3.44 -54.92
CA LYS A 307 -4.48 -2.28 -55.76
C LYS A 307 -3.00 -2.24 -56.16
N GLU A 308 -2.09 -2.54 -55.24
CA GLU A 308 -0.65 -2.62 -55.53
C GLU A 308 -0.33 -3.72 -56.54
N ASP A 309 -0.96 -4.89 -56.39
CA ASP A 309 -0.80 -6.01 -57.31
C ASP A 309 -1.38 -5.69 -58.69
N GLY A 310 -2.54 -5.04 -58.76
CA GLY A 310 -3.12 -4.57 -60.02
C GLY A 310 -2.23 -3.57 -60.76
N MET A 311 -1.64 -2.58 -60.06
CA MET A 311 -0.70 -1.63 -60.66
C MET A 311 0.60 -2.30 -61.14
N ARG A 312 1.08 -3.33 -60.43
CA ARG A 312 2.25 -4.12 -60.85
C ARG A 312 1.97 -4.93 -62.11
N GLU A 313 0.78 -5.53 -62.22
CA GLU A 313 0.39 -6.27 -63.41
C GLU A 313 0.18 -5.36 -64.63
N GLU A 314 -0.46 -4.20 -64.48
CA GLU A 314 -0.59 -3.20 -65.55
C GLU A 314 0.78 -2.68 -66.02
N GLY A 315 1.68 -2.33 -65.10
CA GLY A 315 3.03 -1.89 -65.46
C GLY A 315 3.87 -2.99 -66.15
N ARG A 316 3.60 -4.27 -65.84
CA ARG A 316 4.24 -5.42 -66.50
C ARG A 316 3.64 -5.70 -67.88
N ALA A 317 2.35 -5.48 -68.06
CA ALA A 317 1.67 -5.61 -69.35
C ALA A 317 2.10 -4.50 -70.32
N GLU A 318 2.23 -3.25 -69.86
CA GLU A 318 2.70 -2.14 -70.69
C GLU A 318 4.16 -2.31 -71.15
N SER A 319 5.03 -2.87 -70.30
CA SER A 319 6.44 -3.11 -70.62
C SER A 319 6.68 -4.29 -71.57
N LEU A 320 5.73 -5.23 -71.70
CA LEU A 320 5.76 -6.31 -72.69
C LEU A 320 5.18 -5.91 -74.05
N SER A 321 4.54 -4.74 -74.14
CA SER A 321 3.88 -4.22 -75.35
C SER A 321 4.68 -3.14 -76.11
N ARG A 322 5.89 -2.81 -75.65
CA ARG A 322 6.88 -1.93 -76.31
C ARG A 322 8.06 -2.74 -76.82
#